data_AF-A0A117S8D1-F1
#
_entry.id   AF-A0A117S8D1-F1
#
_cell.length_a   1.000
_cell.length_b   1.000
_cell.length_c   1.000
_cell.angle_alpha   90.00
_cell.angle_beta   90.00
_cell.angle_gamma   90.00
#
_symmetry.space_group_name_H-M   'P 1'
#
loop_
_entity.id
_entity.type
_entity.pdbx_description
1 polymer ?
#
loop_
_entity_poly.entity_id
_entity_poly.type
_entity_poly.pdbx_seq_one_letter_code
_entity_poly.pdbx_strand_id
1 'polypeptide(L)'
;MAQASAKSGSKTRKSSSAKAETKAAKPANNKAVAKSRFNAALEEAKAGAAALRAEASERAAVYRSQAQDKGGTLVAEARAYGSEARLRAGELAEESKHRASDAIASIGKAVGDTAATIDERFGEQYGDYARRASRSLQETSAKLDAKNVDELGEDAREFVRKSPGVAVGLAAIAGFLLARLFRGSRD
;
A
#
# COMPACT_ATOMS: atom_id res chain seq x y z
N MET A 1 -62.37 17.69 -34.80
CA MET A 1 -62.54 17.51 -36.27
C MET A 1 -61.17 17.50 -36.93
N ALA A 2 -61.00 16.77 -38.04
CA ALA A 2 -59.88 16.75 -39.00
C ALA A 2 -58.43 16.72 -38.44
N GLN A 3 -57.64 15.66 -38.62
CA GLN A 3 -57.01 15.15 -39.86
C GLN A 3 -55.97 16.07 -40.53
N ALA A 4 -54.71 15.58 -40.48
CA ALA A 4 -53.76 15.44 -41.60
C ALA A 4 -53.06 16.72 -42.16
N SER A 5 -51.91 16.68 -42.87
CA SER A 5 -51.07 15.58 -43.37
C SER A 5 -49.64 16.06 -43.71
N ALA A 6 -48.66 15.13 -43.85
CA ALA A 6 -47.40 15.28 -44.62
C ALA A 6 -46.37 16.36 -44.13
N LYS A 7 -45.06 16.36 -44.42
CA LYS A 7 -44.07 15.63 -45.26
C LYS A 7 -42.65 15.99 -44.68
N SER A 8 -41.46 15.44 -45.01
CA SER A 8 -40.98 14.36 -45.91
C SER A 8 -39.52 13.98 -45.53
N GLY A 9 -39.03 12.79 -45.92
CA GLY A 9 -37.59 12.42 -45.94
C GLY A 9 -37.08 11.67 -44.68
N SER A 10 -36.28 10.60 -44.77
CA SER A 10 -35.44 10.11 -45.88
C SER A 10 -35.59 8.59 -46.15
N LYS A 11 -35.33 8.23 -47.42
CA LYS A 11 -35.31 6.91 -48.07
C LYS A 11 -34.60 5.80 -47.26
N THR A 12 -35.19 4.61 -47.03
CA THR A 12 -35.36 3.45 -47.96
C THR A 12 -34.19 2.44 -47.91
N ARG A 13 -34.43 1.29 -47.24
CA ARG A 13 -34.35 -0.14 -47.70
C ARG A 13 -33.11 -0.62 -48.53
N LYS A 14 -32.68 -1.90 -48.54
CA LYS A 14 -32.95 -3.16 -47.77
C LYS A 14 -32.09 -4.29 -48.39
N SER A 15 -31.54 -5.23 -47.60
CA SER A 15 -30.96 -6.53 -48.04
C SER A 15 -29.65 -6.42 -48.87
N SER A 16 -28.73 -7.41 -48.99
CA SER A 16 -28.77 -8.85 -48.67
C SER A 16 -27.39 -9.40 -48.26
N SER A 17 -27.42 -10.58 -47.63
CA SER A 17 -26.32 -11.54 -47.38
C SER A 17 -25.13 -11.59 -48.37
N ALA A 18 -23.91 -11.64 -47.83
CA ALA A 18 -22.78 -12.36 -48.45
C ALA A 18 -21.87 -12.99 -47.37
N LYS A 19 -21.62 -14.29 -47.52
CA LYS A 19 -20.79 -15.13 -46.63
C LYS A 19 -19.31 -14.90 -46.96
N ALA A 20 -18.52 -14.41 -46.00
CA ALA A 20 -17.06 -14.31 -46.12
C ALA A 20 -16.37 -15.18 -45.07
N GLU A 21 -15.77 -16.25 -45.57
CA GLU A 21 -15.10 -17.37 -44.91
C GLU A 21 -14.29 -17.08 -43.63
N THR A 22 -14.54 -17.90 -42.61
CA THR A 22 -13.59 -18.17 -41.52
C THR A 22 -12.32 -18.82 -42.09
N LYS A 23 -11.31 -18.03 -42.46
CA LYS A 23 -9.94 -18.52 -42.70
C LYS A 23 -9.08 -18.32 -41.45
N ALA A 24 -8.96 -19.39 -40.67
CA ALA A 24 -8.03 -19.47 -39.55
C ALA A 24 -6.57 -19.43 -40.05
N ALA A 25 -5.96 -18.24 -40.07
CA ALA A 25 -4.55 -18.05 -40.38
C ALA A 25 -3.74 -17.88 -39.08
N LYS A 26 -3.02 -18.94 -38.70
CA LYS A 26 -1.99 -19.08 -37.64
C LYS A 26 -1.67 -17.81 -36.81
N PRO A 27 -1.98 -17.74 -35.49
CA PRO A 27 -1.68 -16.59 -34.63
C PRO A 27 -0.20 -16.49 -34.18
N ALA A 28 0.74 -17.05 -34.95
CA ALA A 28 2.15 -17.09 -34.59
C ALA A 28 2.83 -15.71 -34.68
N ASN A 29 2.43 -14.88 -35.65
CA ASN A 29 3.13 -13.63 -35.96
C ASN A 29 2.77 -12.49 -34.96
N ASN A 30 1.48 -12.32 -34.65
CA ASN A 30 1.02 -11.26 -33.75
C ASN A 30 1.59 -11.39 -32.32
N LYS A 31 1.77 -12.63 -31.82
CA LYS A 31 2.37 -12.89 -30.50
C LYS A 31 3.88 -12.59 -30.46
N ALA A 32 4.58 -12.74 -31.59
CA ALA A 32 5.99 -12.36 -31.71
C ALA A 32 6.15 -10.83 -31.76
N VAL A 33 5.33 -10.14 -32.56
CA VAL A 33 5.33 -8.67 -32.67
C VAL A 33 4.92 -8.00 -31.36
N ALA A 34 3.93 -8.55 -30.63
CA ALA A 34 3.55 -8.05 -29.31
C ALA A 34 4.70 -8.17 -28.29
N LYS A 35 5.44 -9.29 -28.29
CA LYS A 35 6.60 -9.48 -27.41
C LYS A 35 7.76 -8.54 -27.75
N SER A 36 8.06 -8.29 -29.03
CA SER A 36 9.14 -7.36 -29.38
C SER A 36 8.79 -5.92 -29.03
N ARG A 37 7.53 -5.50 -29.25
CA ARG A 37 7.02 -4.18 -28.84
C ARG A 37 7.01 -4.00 -27.32
N PHE A 38 6.61 -5.03 -26.57
CA PHE A 38 6.64 -5.02 -25.10
C PHE A 38 8.06 -4.99 -24.54
N ASN A 39 8.98 -5.77 -25.10
CA ASN A 39 10.39 -5.75 -24.69
C ASN A 39 11.06 -4.40 -25.02
N ALA A 40 10.76 -3.80 -26.17
CA ALA A 40 11.23 -2.45 -26.51
C ALA A 40 10.70 -1.41 -25.51
N ALA A 41 9.40 -1.45 -25.18
CA ALA A 41 8.82 -0.57 -24.17
C ALA A 41 9.39 -0.81 -22.76
N LEU A 42 9.78 -2.04 -22.42
CA LEU A 42 10.46 -2.34 -21.16
C LEU A 42 11.90 -1.81 -21.12
N GLU A 43 12.66 -1.92 -22.20
CA GLU A 43 14.02 -1.35 -22.25
C GLU A 43 13.97 0.19 -22.25
N GLU A 44 13.00 0.80 -22.92
CA GLU A 44 12.79 2.26 -22.86
C GLU A 44 12.29 2.72 -21.49
N ALA A 45 11.39 1.97 -20.84
CA ALA A 45 10.99 2.23 -19.45
C ALA A 45 12.14 2.04 -18.45
N LYS A 46 13.03 1.05 -18.66
CA LYS A 46 14.27 0.91 -17.87
C LYS A 46 15.23 2.07 -18.10
N ALA A 47 15.43 2.49 -19.35
CA ALA A 47 16.28 3.63 -19.69
C ALA A 47 15.74 4.93 -19.05
N GLY A 48 14.43 5.18 -19.16
CA GLY A 48 13.77 6.29 -18.49
C GLY A 48 13.88 6.22 -16.97
N ALA A 49 13.65 5.04 -16.36
CA ALA A 49 13.81 4.85 -14.92
C ALA A 49 15.27 4.99 -14.45
N ALA A 50 16.25 4.59 -15.27
CA ALA A 50 17.67 4.76 -14.98
C ALA A 50 18.08 6.24 -15.05
N ALA A 51 17.62 6.97 -16.07
CA ALA A 51 17.83 8.42 -16.19
C ALA A 51 17.19 9.19 -15.03
N LEU A 52 15.93 8.88 -14.71
CA LEU A 52 15.22 9.51 -13.59
C LEU A 52 15.89 9.18 -12.23
N ARG A 53 16.42 7.95 -12.08
CA ARG A 53 17.18 7.55 -10.89
C ARG A 53 18.52 8.26 -10.80
N ALA A 54 19.22 8.50 -11.92
CA ALA A 54 20.46 9.24 -11.95
C ALA A 54 20.23 10.70 -11.51
N GLU A 55 19.30 11.42 -12.14
CA GLU A 55 18.95 12.80 -11.81
C GLU A 55 18.43 12.94 -10.36
N ALA A 56 17.57 12.00 -9.93
CA ALA A 56 17.10 11.96 -8.54
C ALA A 56 18.24 11.67 -7.56
N SER A 57 19.22 10.82 -7.92
CA SER A 57 20.36 10.52 -7.04
C SER A 57 21.30 11.71 -6.86
N GLU A 58 21.46 12.53 -7.90
CA GLU A 58 22.33 13.72 -7.85
C GLU A 58 21.68 14.85 -7.04
N ARG A 59 20.39 15.13 -7.27
CA ARG A 59 19.60 16.04 -6.41
C ARG A 59 19.54 15.53 -4.96
N ALA A 60 19.37 14.23 -4.77
CA ALA A 60 19.38 13.61 -3.44
C ALA A 60 20.77 13.62 -2.79
N ALA A 61 21.87 13.67 -3.55
CA ALA A 61 23.22 13.79 -2.98
C ALA A 61 23.42 15.17 -2.34
N VAL A 62 23.04 16.24 -3.04
CA VAL A 62 23.08 17.62 -2.50
C VAL A 62 22.20 17.75 -1.26
N TYR A 63 20.96 17.25 -1.32
CA TYR A 63 20.05 17.28 -0.18
C TYR A 63 20.54 16.40 0.99
N ARG A 64 21.10 15.22 0.70
CA ARG A 64 21.68 14.31 1.70
C ARG A 64 22.87 14.93 2.40
N SER A 65 23.74 15.67 1.71
CA SER A 65 24.87 16.36 2.35
C SER A 65 24.36 17.35 3.41
N GLN A 66 23.46 18.26 3.01
CA GLN A 66 22.86 19.23 3.93
C GLN A 66 22.07 18.58 5.07
N ALA A 67 21.40 17.45 4.80
CA ALA A 67 20.68 16.67 5.79
C ALA A 67 21.61 15.82 6.69
N GLN A 68 22.84 15.51 6.27
CA GLN A 68 23.86 14.88 7.12
C GLN A 68 24.48 15.89 8.07
N ASP A 69 24.79 17.11 7.60
CA ASP A 69 25.33 18.18 8.44
C ASP A 69 24.34 18.57 9.56
N LYS A 70 23.09 18.85 9.19
CA LYS A 70 22.01 19.18 10.14
C LYS A 70 21.49 17.96 10.88
N GLY A 71 21.54 16.78 10.27
CA GLY A 71 21.15 15.53 10.90
C GLY A 71 22.14 15.06 11.95
N GLY A 72 23.43 15.36 11.81
CA GLY A 72 24.48 15.01 12.78
C GLY A 72 24.23 15.65 14.14
N THR A 73 23.90 16.94 14.17
CA THR A 73 23.56 17.66 15.41
C THR A 73 22.24 17.15 16.01
N LEU A 74 21.19 17.04 15.19
CA LEU A 74 19.88 16.52 15.63
C LEU A 74 19.96 15.08 16.15
N VAL A 75 20.80 14.22 15.56
CA VAL A 75 21.02 12.84 16.03
C VAL A 75 21.84 12.80 17.32
N ALA A 76 22.78 13.74 17.53
CA ALA A 76 23.50 13.84 18.79
C ALA A 76 22.53 14.26 19.94
N GLU A 77 21.71 15.28 19.69
CA GLU A 77 20.69 15.77 20.63
C GLU A 77 19.61 14.71 20.92
N ALA A 78 19.07 14.09 19.87
CA ALA A 78 18.10 13.00 20.00
C ALA A 78 18.67 11.73 20.65
N ARG A 79 19.99 11.52 20.63
CA ARG A 79 20.62 10.44 21.41
C ARG A 79 20.68 10.79 22.89
N ALA A 80 21.07 12.02 23.25
CA ALA A 80 21.13 12.48 24.64
C ALA A 80 19.74 12.46 25.30
N TYR A 81 18.74 13.06 24.63
CA TYR A 81 17.34 13.00 25.08
C TYR A 81 16.77 11.57 25.00
N GLY A 82 17.15 10.82 23.97
CA GLY A 82 16.68 9.45 23.74
C GLY A 82 17.09 8.44 24.81
N SER A 83 18.23 8.63 25.49
CA SER A 83 18.61 7.79 26.64
C SER A 83 17.65 7.96 27.83
N GLU A 84 17.29 9.20 28.16
CA GLU A 84 16.36 9.49 29.27
C GLU A 84 14.92 9.10 28.91
N ALA A 85 14.51 9.41 27.68
CA ALA A 85 13.21 9.00 27.14
C ALA A 85 13.06 7.48 27.07
N ARG A 86 14.12 6.70 26.79
CA ARG A 86 14.05 5.23 26.77
C ARG A 86 13.72 4.61 28.12
N LEU A 87 14.30 5.12 29.21
CA LEU A 87 14.02 4.62 30.55
C LEU A 87 12.54 4.81 30.91
N ARG A 88 12.00 6.01 30.62
CA ARG A 88 10.56 6.31 30.81
C ARG A 88 9.66 5.54 29.85
N ALA A 89 10.11 5.35 28.61
CA ALA A 89 9.36 4.63 27.59
C ALA A 89 9.31 3.12 27.85
N GLY A 90 10.28 2.52 28.53
CA GLY A 90 10.26 1.10 28.91
C GLY A 90 9.08 0.77 29.81
N GLU A 91 8.94 1.51 30.92
CA GLU A 91 7.82 1.38 31.87
C GLU A 91 6.46 1.64 31.18
N LEU A 92 6.37 2.70 30.36
CA LEU A 92 5.16 3.03 29.61
C LEU A 92 4.86 2.03 28.48
N ALA A 93 5.86 1.31 27.97
CA ALA A 93 5.70 0.34 26.88
C ALA A 93 5.03 -0.95 27.35
N GLU A 94 5.26 -1.39 28.59
CA GLU A 94 4.53 -2.54 29.15
C GLU A 94 3.04 -2.21 29.33
N GLU A 95 2.70 -1.07 29.95
CA GLU A 95 1.29 -0.69 30.09
C GLU A 95 0.63 -0.45 28.71
N SER A 96 1.30 0.25 27.79
CA SER A 96 0.75 0.50 26.47
C SER A 96 0.67 -0.74 25.58
N LYS A 97 1.52 -1.76 25.78
CA LYS A 97 1.37 -3.09 25.17
C LYS A 97 0.05 -3.73 25.60
N HIS A 98 -0.26 -3.78 26.89
CA HIS A 98 -1.54 -4.32 27.38
C HIS A 98 -2.74 -3.52 26.85
N ARG A 99 -2.69 -2.18 26.94
CA ARG A 99 -3.74 -1.28 26.42
C ARG A 99 -3.96 -1.46 24.91
N ALA A 100 -2.89 -1.64 24.13
CA ALA A 100 -2.96 -1.87 22.70
C ALA A 100 -3.51 -3.25 22.35
N SER A 101 -3.11 -4.30 23.09
CA SER A 101 -3.67 -5.64 22.96
C SER A 101 -5.17 -5.67 23.23
N ASP A 102 -5.65 -4.99 24.29
CA ASP A 102 -7.08 -4.87 24.59
C ASP A 102 -7.84 -4.07 23.51
N ALA A 103 -7.24 -2.98 23.00
CA ALA A 103 -7.81 -2.22 21.89
C ALA A 103 -7.92 -3.08 20.61
N ILE A 104 -6.87 -3.82 20.25
CA ILE A 104 -6.87 -4.73 19.10
C ILE A 104 -7.88 -5.86 19.30
N ALA A 105 -7.99 -6.43 20.51
CA ALA A 105 -8.96 -7.46 20.84
C ALA A 105 -10.41 -6.96 20.77
N SER A 106 -10.68 -5.72 21.20
CA SER A 106 -12.02 -5.12 21.11
C SER A 106 -12.40 -4.78 19.66
N ILE A 107 -11.47 -4.28 18.84
CA ILE A 107 -11.66 -4.10 17.40
C ILE A 107 -11.89 -5.46 16.72
N GLY A 108 -11.11 -6.47 17.07
CA GLY A 108 -11.26 -7.83 16.54
C GLY A 108 -12.62 -8.46 16.85
N LYS A 109 -13.13 -8.25 18.08
CA LYS A 109 -14.50 -8.63 18.46
C LYS A 109 -15.54 -7.87 17.65
N ALA A 110 -15.47 -6.52 17.62
CA ALA A 110 -16.42 -5.71 16.87
C ALA A 110 -16.47 -6.07 15.37
N VAL A 111 -15.32 -6.34 14.75
CA VAL A 111 -15.24 -6.82 13.36
C VAL A 111 -15.80 -8.23 13.20
N GLY A 112 -15.58 -9.13 14.18
CA GLY A 112 -16.16 -10.47 14.22
C GLY A 112 -17.69 -10.46 14.38
N ASP A 113 -18.22 -9.64 15.27
CA ASP A 113 -19.66 -9.45 15.51
C ASP A 113 -20.34 -8.82 14.27
N THR A 114 -19.63 -7.93 13.57
CA THR A 114 -20.08 -7.35 12.29
C THR A 114 -19.84 -8.30 11.10
N ALA A 115 -19.06 -9.37 11.25
CA ALA A 115 -18.72 -10.27 10.14
C ALA A 115 -19.95 -10.99 9.58
N ALA A 116 -20.95 -11.29 10.42
CA ALA A 116 -22.24 -11.82 9.98
C ALA A 116 -22.94 -10.88 8.98
N THR A 117 -22.84 -9.56 9.18
CA THR A 117 -23.41 -8.53 8.29
C THR A 117 -22.53 -8.24 7.07
N ILE A 118 -21.23 -8.57 7.12
CA ILE A 118 -20.28 -8.42 6.01
C ILE A 118 -20.41 -9.58 5.03
N ASP A 119 -20.62 -10.81 5.50
CA ASP A 119 -20.82 -12.00 4.67
C ASP A 119 -22.04 -11.82 3.73
N GLU A 120 -23.14 -11.26 4.26
CA GLU A 120 -24.36 -10.89 3.51
C GLU A 120 -24.16 -9.78 2.45
N ARG A 121 -23.11 -8.97 2.56
CA ARG A 121 -22.89 -7.77 1.72
C ARG A 121 -21.73 -7.87 0.74
N PHE A 122 -20.73 -8.71 1.02
CA PHE A 122 -19.47 -8.76 0.27
C PHE A 122 -19.06 -10.17 -0.21
N GLY A 123 -19.67 -11.24 0.32
CA GLY A 123 -19.49 -12.62 -0.16
C GLY A 123 -18.22 -13.34 0.32
N GLU A 124 -18.24 -14.68 0.24
CA GLU A 124 -17.27 -15.61 0.88
C GLU A 124 -15.79 -15.25 0.68
N GLN A 125 -15.41 -14.71 -0.47
CA GLN A 125 -14.00 -14.44 -0.80
C GLN A 125 -13.35 -13.35 0.07
N TYR A 126 -14.14 -12.42 0.63
CA TYR A 126 -13.63 -11.45 1.61
C TYR A 126 -13.51 -12.08 3.01
N GLY A 127 -14.40 -13.02 3.35
CA GLY A 127 -14.36 -13.77 4.61
C GLY A 127 -13.09 -14.61 4.76
N ASP A 128 -12.55 -15.15 3.67
CA ASP A 128 -11.34 -15.99 3.69
C ASP A 128 -10.04 -15.16 3.86
N TYR A 129 -10.01 -13.94 3.31
CA TYR A 129 -8.96 -12.96 3.61
C TYR A 129 -9.06 -12.46 5.06
N ALA A 130 -10.27 -12.19 5.55
CA ALA A 130 -10.50 -11.85 6.96
C ALA A 130 -10.06 -12.97 7.90
N ARG A 131 -10.35 -14.24 7.61
CA ARG A 131 -9.90 -15.39 8.43
C ARG A 131 -8.38 -15.59 8.41
N ARG A 132 -7.72 -15.44 7.25
CA ARG A 132 -6.25 -15.46 7.17
C ARG A 132 -5.62 -14.30 7.92
N ALA A 133 -6.16 -13.09 7.77
CA ALA A 133 -5.72 -11.92 8.52
C ALA A 133 -5.91 -12.14 10.02
N SER A 134 -7.08 -12.60 10.48
CA SER A 134 -7.38 -12.87 11.89
C SER A 134 -6.47 -13.94 12.50
N ARG A 135 -6.18 -15.05 11.78
CA ARG A 135 -5.20 -16.04 12.26
C ARG A 135 -3.78 -15.45 12.36
N SER A 136 -3.35 -14.70 11.34
CA SER A 136 -2.06 -14.02 11.35
C SER A 136 -1.97 -13.00 12.48
N LEU A 137 -3.06 -12.27 12.76
CA LEU A 137 -3.15 -11.28 13.83
C LEU A 137 -3.17 -11.96 15.21
N GLN A 138 -3.84 -13.11 15.37
CA GLN A 138 -3.84 -13.90 16.60
C GLN A 138 -2.45 -14.51 16.89
N GLU A 139 -1.79 -15.10 15.88
CA GLU A 139 -0.41 -15.59 16.05
C GLU A 139 0.58 -14.44 16.29
N THR A 140 0.40 -13.30 15.64
CA THR A 140 1.23 -12.11 15.87
C THR A 140 0.99 -11.54 17.26
N SER A 141 -0.26 -11.48 17.72
CA SER A 141 -0.62 -11.00 19.04
C SER A 141 -0.05 -11.93 20.13
N ALA A 142 -0.18 -13.25 19.99
CA ALA A 142 0.43 -14.20 20.91
C ALA A 142 1.98 -14.12 20.92
N LYS A 143 2.61 -13.90 19.77
CA LYS A 143 4.07 -13.67 19.68
C LYS A 143 4.50 -12.29 20.21
N LEU A 144 3.64 -11.28 20.13
CA LEU A 144 3.88 -9.94 20.66
C LEU A 144 3.70 -9.93 22.19
N ASP A 145 2.72 -10.68 22.69
CA ASP A 145 2.43 -10.84 24.11
C ASP A 145 3.51 -11.68 24.82
N ALA A 146 3.96 -12.77 24.20
CA ALA A 146 5.04 -13.60 24.72
C ALA A 146 6.45 -12.96 24.62
N LYS A 147 6.63 -11.89 23.83
CA LYS A 147 7.90 -11.16 23.73
C LYS A 147 7.99 -10.01 24.72
N ASN A 148 9.18 -9.84 25.30
CA ASN A 148 9.47 -8.72 26.19
C ASN A 148 9.71 -7.44 25.38
N VAL A 149 9.48 -6.28 26.00
CA VAL A 149 9.66 -4.97 25.33
C VAL A 149 11.11 -4.77 24.87
N ASP A 150 12.08 -5.17 25.67
CA ASP A 150 13.50 -5.13 25.30
C ASP A 150 13.83 -6.00 24.07
N GLU A 151 13.29 -7.22 23.99
CA GLU A 151 13.49 -8.12 22.85
C GLU A 151 12.90 -7.53 21.56
N LEU A 152 11.73 -6.89 21.65
CA LEU A 152 11.12 -6.17 20.54
C LEU A 152 11.95 -4.95 20.12
N GLY A 153 12.59 -4.28 21.07
CA GLY A 153 13.52 -3.17 20.81
C GLY A 153 14.77 -3.62 20.06
N GLU A 154 15.37 -4.74 20.45
CA GLU A 154 16.56 -5.29 19.81
C GLU A 154 16.25 -5.87 18.41
N ASP A 155 15.12 -6.58 18.25
CA ASP A 155 14.61 -7.04 16.95
C ASP A 155 14.33 -5.87 16.00
N ALA A 156 13.67 -4.80 16.48
CA ALA A 156 13.41 -3.61 15.68
C ALA A 156 14.71 -2.92 15.25
N ARG A 157 15.71 -2.89 16.13
CA ARG A 157 17.05 -2.36 15.84
C ARG A 157 17.78 -3.20 14.79
N GLU A 158 17.68 -4.53 14.85
CA GLU A 158 18.22 -5.42 13.82
C GLU A 158 17.49 -5.24 12.47
N PHE A 159 16.15 -5.12 12.49
CA PHE A 159 15.37 -4.84 11.28
C PHE A 159 15.78 -3.53 10.59
N VAL A 160 15.94 -2.45 11.36
CA VAL A 160 16.45 -1.16 10.85
C VAL A 160 17.85 -1.31 10.24
N ARG A 161 18.74 -2.08 10.88
CA ARG A 161 20.10 -2.36 10.37
C ARG A 161 20.07 -3.20 9.09
N LYS A 162 19.19 -4.19 9.00
CA LYS A 162 19.05 -5.12 7.88
C LYS A 162 18.34 -4.51 6.68
N SER A 163 17.45 -3.54 6.88
CA SER A 163 16.62 -2.96 5.82
C SER A 163 16.30 -1.47 6.08
N PRO A 164 17.30 -0.57 6.04
CA PRO A 164 17.13 0.83 6.38
C PRO A 164 16.10 1.55 5.49
N GLY A 165 16.00 1.20 4.20
CA GLY A 165 15.01 1.77 3.30
C GLY A 165 13.56 1.42 3.66
N VAL A 166 13.31 0.19 4.12
CA VAL A 166 11.97 -0.26 4.55
C VAL A 166 11.60 0.41 5.87
N ALA A 167 12.54 0.47 6.82
CA ALA A 167 12.34 1.16 8.08
C ALA A 167 12.00 2.65 7.90
N VAL A 168 12.70 3.37 7.03
CA VAL A 168 12.40 4.78 6.71
C VAL A 168 11.02 4.92 6.06
N GLY A 169 10.63 4.01 5.17
CA GLY A 169 9.29 4.01 4.56
C GLY A 169 8.17 3.79 5.58
N LEU A 170 8.32 2.81 6.48
CA LEU A 170 7.37 2.55 7.56
C LEU A 170 7.29 3.72 8.55
N ALA A 171 8.44 4.31 8.93
CA ALA A 171 8.49 5.47 9.81
C ALA A 171 7.81 6.70 9.18
N ALA A 172 7.94 6.91 7.86
CA ALA A 172 7.24 7.98 7.15
C ALA A 172 5.72 7.80 7.16
N ILE A 173 5.22 6.56 6.97
CA ILE A 173 3.78 6.26 7.03
C ILE A 173 3.27 6.44 8.47
N ALA A 174 3.94 5.85 9.46
CA ALA A 174 3.55 5.97 10.86
C ALA A 174 3.57 7.43 11.34
N GLY A 175 4.63 8.18 11.01
CA GLY A 175 4.76 9.60 11.30
C GLY A 175 3.67 10.44 10.61
N PHE A 176 3.32 10.13 9.37
CA PHE A 176 2.20 10.78 8.68
C PHE A 176 0.85 10.50 9.36
N LEU A 177 0.58 9.26 9.77
CA LEU A 177 -0.65 8.90 10.47
C LEU A 177 -0.77 9.61 11.83
N LEU A 178 0.32 9.67 12.61
CA LEU A 178 0.38 10.42 13.85
C LEU A 178 0.16 11.92 13.60
N ALA A 179 0.87 12.51 12.64
CA ALA A 179 0.70 13.92 12.27
C ALA A 179 -0.73 14.21 11.76
N ARG A 180 -1.36 13.28 11.05
CA ARG A 180 -2.73 13.38 10.54
C ARG A 180 -3.78 13.30 11.64
N LEU A 181 -3.52 12.51 12.69
CA LEU A 181 -4.36 12.44 13.90
C LEU A 181 -4.30 13.78 14.65
N PHE A 182 -3.11 14.24 15.02
CA PHE A 182 -2.93 15.53 15.73
C PHE A 182 -3.37 16.75 14.91
N ARG A 183 -3.25 16.71 13.57
CA ARG A 183 -3.80 17.74 12.69
C ARG A 183 -5.32 17.71 12.64
N GLY A 184 -5.93 16.52 12.65
CA GLY A 184 -7.37 16.32 12.58
C GLY A 184 -8.12 16.55 13.90
N SER A 185 -7.41 16.88 14.99
CA SER A 185 -8.01 17.24 16.29
C SER A 185 -8.21 18.75 16.47
N ARG A 186 -8.08 19.54 15.39
CA ARG A 186 -8.04 21.01 15.44
C ARG A 186 -9.12 21.70 14.58
N ASP A 187 -10.12 20.94 14.18
CA ASP A 187 -11.37 21.34 13.53
C ASP A 187 -12.54 20.76 14.34
#